data_AF-A0A956HA84-F1
#
_entry.id   AF-A0A956HA84-F1
#
_cell.length_a   1.000
_cell.length_b   1.000
_cell.length_c   1.000
_cell.angle_alpha   90.00
_cell.angle_beta   90.00
_cell.angle_gamma   90.00
#
_symmetry.space_group_name_H-M   'P 1'
#
loop_
_entity.id
_entity.type
_entity.pdbx_description
1 polymer ?
#
loop_
_entity_poly.entity_id
_entity_poly.type
_entity_poly.pdbx_seq_one_letter_code
_entity_poly.pdbx_strand_id
1 'polypeptide(L)'
;HEFSHAVTTHTAGLIYQGESGALNEATSDIFAAAVESFKGSTVSDVWHIGEDCWIASPGFLRNMADPVSSNAGDKDYYPTRYTGNQDNGGVHWNSGIANLFFYLLSDGGTHPRNATNINVTGIGVTDAVKIWYRALTVYMTSSTNFAGARTATISAATDLFGAGSQQNISVQDAWAAVGVGSPASGGGGGGGGSYEVVDTKGGLSGGASANAYYGPYDATGLQAIKFVMSGGSGDADLYVKLGSQPTTSSYDCRPYLNGNEETCEFNPSQDGNYSVMIRGYTAYSGTTLTVSTIGGQPPQNDPEVCDDGIDNDNDGTTDCADSDCTDDAACQPQPEAEVCDDGIDNDNDGTTDCADSDCSGDAACQGGGDWADIINTSFESGLGTFIDGGSDAALFLGNAYTGSYSVELRDNSGSASSIYSNPFSLAGKTDVEISFYYGVLGFSSGEDFFVELWNGSSWVVVGQYVNGTDFVNGYFYQANIAVSSGDVTFSSGAKLRLRADASTNSDRVYIDDVVLRAK
;
A
#
# COMPACT_ATOMS: atom_id res chain seq x y z
N HIS A 1 33.07 30.67 17.40
CA HIS A 1 33.93 29.81 16.58
C HIS A 1 34.77 28.88 17.45
N GLU A 2 35.89 29.30 18.04
CA GLU A 2 36.82 28.40 18.76
C GLU A 2 36.17 27.49 19.83
N PHE A 3 35.31 28.04 20.70
CA PHE A 3 34.64 27.26 21.73
C PHE A 3 33.70 26.19 21.15
N SER A 4 33.14 26.44 19.97
CA SER A 4 32.26 25.51 19.27
C SER A 4 32.99 24.26 18.79
N HIS A 5 34.29 24.33 18.47
CA HIS A 5 35.08 23.11 18.23
C HIS A 5 35.11 22.19 19.45
N ALA A 6 35.16 22.76 20.66
CA ALA A 6 35.09 21.96 21.88
C ALA A 6 33.71 21.29 22.04
N VAL A 7 32.63 21.97 21.67
CA VAL A 7 31.28 21.39 21.63
C VAL A 7 31.24 20.24 20.62
N THR A 8 31.68 20.47 19.38
CA THR A 8 31.75 19.43 18.33
C THR A 8 32.57 18.22 18.79
N THR A 9 33.71 18.44 19.45
CA THR A 9 34.59 17.38 19.96
C THR A 9 33.90 16.48 21.00
N HIS A 10 33.03 17.04 21.84
CA HIS A 10 32.33 16.31 22.91
C HIS A 10 30.92 15.84 22.50
N THR A 11 30.57 15.97 21.22
CA THR A 11 29.26 15.59 20.66
C THR A 11 29.46 14.69 19.44
N ALA A 12 29.23 15.18 18.22
CA ALA A 12 29.42 14.41 16.98
C ALA A 12 30.85 13.93 16.77
N GLY A 13 31.85 14.64 17.30
CA GLY A 13 33.26 14.30 17.12
C GLY A 13 33.71 14.36 15.66
N LEU A 14 33.15 15.28 14.85
CA LEU A 14 33.41 15.41 13.42
C LEU A 14 34.92 15.45 13.13
N ILE A 15 35.40 14.45 12.38
CA ILE A 15 36.81 14.35 11.98
C ILE A 15 37.18 15.59 11.18
N TYR A 16 38.30 16.22 11.52
CA TYR A 16 38.77 17.45 10.90
C TYR A 16 39.47 17.21 9.55
N GLN A 17 38.73 16.61 8.61
CA GLN A 17 39.17 16.29 7.26
C GLN A 17 37.98 16.19 6.29
N GLY A 18 38.14 16.67 5.05
CA GLY A 18 37.14 16.56 3.99
C GLY A 18 35.78 17.14 4.39
N GLU A 19 34.69 16.44 4.08
CA GLU A 19 33.32 16.92 4.34
C GLU A 19 32.98 16.97 5.83
N SER A 20 33.42 15.99 6.64
CA SER A 20 33.22 16.05 8.09
C SER A 20 33.98 17.22 8.72
N GLY A 21 35.17 17.53 8.19
CA GLY A 21 35.95 18.69 8.64
C GLY A 21 35.31 20.01 8.23
N ALA A 22 34.76 20.07 7.02
CA ALA A 22 34.00 21.23 6.56
C ALA A 22 32.74 21.49 7.39
N LEU A 23 32.05 20.44 7.83
CA LEU A 23 30.93 20.54 8.77
C LEU A 23 31.39 20.93 10.18
N ASN A 24 32.59 20.53 10.61
CA ASN A 24 33.19 20.95 11.87
C ASN A 24 33.45 22.47 11.86
N GLU A 25 34.07 22.98 10.80
CA GLU A 25 34.28 24.41 10.56
C GLU A 25 32.97 25.19 10.49
N ALA A 26 32.02 24.72 9.68
CA ALA A 26 30.71 25.36 9.53
C ALA A 26 29.94 25.38 10.86
N THR A 27 30.00 24.32 11.67
CA THR A 27 29.40 24.31 13.01
C THR A 27 29.97 25.41 13.90
N SER A 28 31.28 25.65 13.80
CA SER A 28 31.94 26.70 14.55
C SER A 28 31.55 28.10 14.10
N ASP A 29 31.38 28.32 12.80
CA ASP A 29 30.84 29.57 12.22
C ASP A 29 29.37 29.79 12.61
N ILE A 30 28.52 28.78 12.42
CA ILE A 30 27.08 28.80 12.75
C ILE A 30 26.86 29.22 14.20
N PHE A 31 27.56 28.60 15.15
CA PHE A 31 27.41 28.98 16.56
C PHE A 31 28.07 30.32 16.89
N ALA A 32 29.06 30.78 16.12
CA ALA A 32 29.57 32.15 16.28
C ALA A 32 28.48 33.17 15.90
N ALA A 33 27.92 33.04 14.70
CA ALA A 33 26.84 33.88 14.20
C ALA A 33 25.59 33.82 15.12
N ALA A 34 25.24 32.64 15.61
CA ALA A 34 24.14 32.47 16.57
C ALA A 34 24.36 33.23 17.88
N VAL A 35 25.57 33.15 18.45
CA VAL A 35 25.92 33.88 19.70
C VAL A 35 25.87 35.38 19.46
N GLU A 36 26.36 35.84 18.31
CA GLU A 36 26.32 37.25 17.93
C GLU A 36 24.89 37.76 17.73
N SER A 37 24.06 36.98 17.05
CA SER A 37 22.63 37.25 16.90
C SER A 37 21.90 37.32 18.26
N PHE A 38 22.19 36.38 19.17
CA PHE A 38 21.56 36.32 20.50
C PHE A 38 21.96 37.48 21.43
N LYS A 39 23.17 38.04 21.25
CA LYS A 39 23.64 39.20 22.03
C LYS A 39 22.77 40.45 21.83
N GLY A 40 21.90 40.46 20.81
CA GLY A 40 20.93 41.51 20.59
C GLY A 40 21.62 42.82 20.26
N SER A 41 22.19 42.92 19.06
CA SER A 41 22.84 44.14 18.60
C SER A 41 22.55 44.39 17.13
N THR A 42 22.42 45.67 16.84
CA THR A 42 22.36 46.34 15.54
C THR A 42 23.60 46.10 14.66
N VAL A 43 24.10 44.86 14.59
CA VAL A 43 25.23 44.50 13.73
C VAL A 43 24.65 44.11 12.39
N SER A 44 24.96 44.87 11.34
CA SER A 44 24.55 44.58 9.97
C SER A 44 25.19 43.30 9.40
N ASP A 45 26.07 42.66 10.18
CA ASP A 45 27.11 41.77 9.70
C ASP A 45 27.13 40.42 10.45
N VAL A 46 26.03 39.98 11.07
CA VAL A 46 25.91 38.69 11.82
C VAL A 46 26.41 37.48 11.01
N TRP A 47 26.31 37.57 9.69
CA TRP A 47 26.71 36.53 8.74
C TRP A 47 28.16 36.67 8.27
N HIS A 48 28.88 37.71 8.69
CA HIS A 48 30.32 37.79 8.54
C HIS A 48 31.00 37.14 9.74
N ILE A 49 32.14 36.50 9.48
CA ILE A 49 32.94 35.83 10.49
C ILE A 49 34.25 36.59 10.60
N GLY A 50 34.51 37.13 11.79
CA GLY A 50 35.79 37.74 12.15
C GLY A 50 35.98 39.18 11.64
N GLU A 51 34.93 39.82 11.15
CA GLU A 51 34.89 41.23 10.74
C GLU A 51 35.43 42.20 11.80
N ASP A 52 35.19 41.94 13.09
CA ASP A 52 35.74 42.74 14.19
C ASP A 52 37.27 42.67 14.35
N CYS A 53 37.94 41.66 13.79
CA CYS A 53 39.39 41.46 13.93
C CYS A 53 40.15 41.26 12.62
N TRP A 54 39.45 41.22 11.48
CA TRP A 54 40.02 40.98 10.16
C TRP A 54 40.27 42.28 9.40
N ILE A 55 41.55 42.63 9.24
CA ILE A 55 41.96 43.93 8.65
C ILE A 55 42.16 43.90 7.13
N ALA A 56 42.14 42.71 6.52
CA ALA A 56 42.32 42.57 5.07
C ALA A 56 40.97 42.68 4.35
N SER A 57 40.97 43.29 3.16
CA SER A 57 39.78 43.30 2.28
C SER A 57 39.32 41.86 2.00
N PRO A 58 38.01 41.55 2.08
CA PRO A 58 36.85 42.46 2.13
C PRO A 58 36.47 43.04 3.51
N GLY A 59 37.23 42.76 4.57
CA GLY A 59 36.96 43.24 5.93
C GLY A 59 36.35 42.18 6.84
N PHE A 60 36.27 40.93 6.38
CA PHE A 60 35.84 39.75 7.13
C PHE A 60 36.59 38.52 6.62
N LEU A 61 36.67 37.46 7.43
CA LEU A 61 37.34 36.21 7.05
C LEU A 61 36.44 35.35 6.16
N ARG A 62 35.18 35.16 6.55
CA ARG A 62 34.15 34.40 5.81
C ARG A 62 32.81 35.13 5.85
N ASN A 63 32.01 34.94 4.82
CA ASN A 63 30.64 35.45 4.71
C ASN A 63 29.71 34.27 4.51
N MET A 64 28.85 34.00 5.49
CA MET A 64 27.90 32.88 5.43
C MET A 64 26.80 33.10 4.40
N ALA A 65 26.40 34.36 4.13
CA ALA A 65 25.33 34.69 3.18
C ALA A 65 25.79 34.70 1.71
N ASP A 66 27.09 34.93 1.47
CA ASP A 66 27.73 34.86 0.15
C ASP A 66 29.17 34.34 0.31
N PRO A 67 29.39 33.02 0.47
CA PRO A 67 30.70 32.44 0.78
C PRO A 67 31.81 32.83 -0.19
N VAL A 68 31.49 32.85 -1.49
CA VAL A 68 32.46 33.15 -2.56
C VAL A 68 32.91 34.61 -2.53
N SER A 69 32.19 35.51 -1.84
CA SER A 69 32.62 36.91 -1.64
C SER A 69 33.81 37.05 -0.70
N SER A 70 34.03 36.09 0.20
CA SER A 70 35.12 36.13 1.20
C SER A 70 36.47 35.89 0.56
N ASN A 71 36.57 34.82 -0.22
CA ASN A 71 37.74 34.49 -1.02
C ASN A 71 37.34 33.50 -2.14
N ALA A 72 38.16 33.40 -3.19
CA ALA A 72 37.86 32.52 -4.34
C ALA A 72 37.92 31.01 -4.03
N GLY A 73 38.48 30.63 -2.88
CA GLY A 73 38.59 29.25 -2.40
C GLY A 73 37.25 28.71 -1.89
N ASP A 74 36.51 29.54 -1.15
CA ASP A 74 35.23 29.18 -0.53
C ASP A 74 34.20 28.71 -1.56
N LYS A 75 33.40 27.73 -1.13
CA LYS A 75 32.39 27.06 -1.96
C LYS A 75 31.02 27.29 -1.33
N ASP A 76 30.05 27.61 -2.16
CA ASP A 76 28.65 27.83 -1.79
C ASP A 76 27.72 26.73 -2.35
N TYR A 77 28.22 25.92 -3.29
CA TYR A 77 27.45 24.90 -4.00
C TYR A 77 28.18 23.53 -4.02
N TYR A 78 27.52 22.47 -3.55
CA TYR A 78 28.12 21.15 -3.34
C TYR A 78 28.71 20.49 -4.61
N PRO A 79 28.08 20.59 -5.80
CA PRO A 79 28.68 20.09 -7.04
C PRO A 79 30.03 20.72 -7.41
N THR A 80 30.32 21.93 -6.92
CA THR A 80 31.59 22.63 -7.19
C THR A 80 32.56 22.60 -6.00
N ARG A 81 32.28 21.77 -4.99
CA ARG A 81 33.12 21.63 -3.80
C ARG A 81 34.57 21.28 -4.14
N TYR A 82 35.48 21.71 -3.28
CA TYR A 82 36.89 21.36 -3.40
C TYR A 82 37.13 19.88 -3.03
N THR A 83 37.86 19.16 -3.88
CA THR A 83 38.15 17.72 -3.73
C THR A 83 39.63 17.40 -3.62
N GLY A 84 40.50 18.41 -3.52
CA GLY A 84 41.95 18.21 -3.34
C GLY A 84 42.35 17.99 -1.89
N ASN A 85 43.65 17.94 -1.62
CA ASN A 85 44.20 17.60 -0.29
C ASN A 85 44.66 18.81 0.55
N GLN A 86 44.65 20.03 -0.01
CA GLN A 86 45.01 21.21 0.76
C GLN A 86 43.97 21.49 1.83
N ASP A 87 44.37 22.20 2.88
CA ASP A 87 43.45 22.62 3.94
C ASP A 87 42.64 21.44 4.52
N ASN A 88 43.33 20.33 4.80
CA ASN A 88 42.73 19.09 5.29
C ASN A 88 41.59 18.55 4.40
N GLY A 89 41.62 18.80 3.09
CA GLY A 89 40.51 18.48 2.19
C GLY A 89 39.53 19.64 2.00
N GLY A 90 39.99 20.89 2.13
CA GLY A 90 39.21 22.10 1.97
C GLY A 90 38.21 22.34 3.11
N VAL A 91 38.57 22.07 4.36
CA VAL A 91 37.65 22.20 5.49
C VAL A 91 37.14 23.63 5.66
N HIS A 92 37.98 24.66 5.49
CA HIS A 92 37.56 26.05 5.59
C HIS A 92 36.93 26.57 4.28
N TRP A 93 37.17 25.90 3.15
CA TRP A 93 36.60 26.29 1.85
C TRP A 93 35.20 25.71 1.64
N ASN A 94 35.04 24.42 1.90
CA ASN A 94 33.78 23.70 1.74
C ASN A 94 32.80 24.02 2.88
N SER A 95 33.25 24.55 4.03
CA SER A 95 32.36 25.00 5.11
C SER A 95 31.37 26.06 4.63
N GLY A 96 31.73 26.84 3.61
CA GLY A 96 30.84 27.79 2.93
C GLY A 96 29.50 27.19 2.49
N ILE A 97 29.46 25.91 2.11
CA ILE A 97 28.25 25.22 1.67
C ILE A 97 27.25 25.10 2.84
N ALA A 98 27.72 24.64 4.00
CA ALA A 98 26.89 24.54 5.20
C ALA A 98 26.60 25.92 5.83
N ASN A 99 27.52 26.88 5.68
CA ASN A 99 27.29 28.26 6.09
C ASN A 99 26.14 28.90 5.31
N LEU A 100 26.13 28.74 3.98
CA LEU A 100 25.06 29.26 3.13
C LEU A 100 23.73 28.53 3.38
N PHE A 101 23.77 27.20 3.56
CA PHE A 101 22.60 26.44 4.01
C PHE A 101 21.99 27.07 5.26
N PHE A 102 22.81 27.33 6.28
CA PHE A 102 22.32 27.82 7.56
C PHE A 102 21.80 29.26 7.48
N TYR A 103 22.45 30.11 6.68
CA TYR A 103 21.95 31.45 6.35
C TYR A 103 20.56 31.37 5.71
N LEU A 104 20.41 30.60 4.63
CA LEU A 104 19.15 30.47 3.91
C LEU A 104 18.06 29.86 4.79
N LEU A 105 18.39 28.89 5.64
CA LEU A 105 17.44 28.34 6.60
C LEU A 105 16.97 29.43 7.58
N SER A 106 17.89 30.28 8.06
CA SER A 106 17.59 31.31 9.06
C SER A 106 16.80 32.48 8.46
N ASP A 107 17.31 33.09 7.40
CA ASP A 107 16.81 34.36 6.87
C ASP A 107 15.96 34.20 5.60
N GLY A 108 16.01 33.02 4.96
CA GLY A 108 15.32 32.74 3.70
C GLY A 108 16.03 33.33 2.48
N GLY A 109 15.38 33.20 1.33
CA GLY A 109 15.84 33.73 0.06
C GLY A 109 16.38 32.66 -0.90
N THR A 110 17.09 33.11 -1.93
CA THR A 110 17.63 32.26 -3.00
C THR A 110 19.16 32.21 -2.96
N HIS A 111 19.74 31.19 -3.58
CA HIS A 111 21.20 31.08 -3.69
C HIS A 111 21.81 32.37 -4.29
N PRO A 112 22.85 32.98 -3.69
CA PRO A 112 23.35 34.32 -4.04
C PRO A 112 23.89 34.41 -5.48
N ARG A 113 24.37 33.27 -5.99
CA ARG A 113 24.88 33.12 -7.36
C ARG A 113 23.89 32.50 -8.35
N ASN A 114 22.63 32.27 -7.94
CA ASN A 114 21.61 31.55 -8.72
C ASN A 114 22.10 30.17 -9.21
N ALA A 115 22.89 29.46 -8.40
CA ALA A 115 23.28 28.08 -8.72
C ALA A 115 22.06 27.15 -8.72
N THR A 116 21.04 27.50 -7.92
CA THR A 116 19.70 26.95 -7.92
C THR A 116 18.68 28.09 -7.88
N ASN A 117 17.44 27.79 -8.29
CA ASN A 117 16.31 28.74 -8.25
C ASN A 117 15.38 28.49 -7.04
N ILE A 118 15.85 27.74 -6.05
CA ILE A 118 15.06 27.37 -4.87
C ILE A 118 14.95 28.59 -3.96
N ASN A 119 13.72 28.97 -3.65
CA ASN A 119 13.42 30.05 -2.72
C ASN A 119 13.10 29.47 -1.34
N VAL A 120 14.04 29.60 -0.42
CA VAL A 120 13.92 29.07 0.93
C VAL A 120 13.08 30.02 1.79
N THR A 121 12.09 29.47 2.49
CA THR A 121 11.36 30.23 3.50
C THR A 121 12.16 30.27 4.80
N GLY A 122 12.60 31.45 5.23
CA GLY A 122 13.38 31.61 6.47
C GLY A 122 12.56 31.26 7.71
N ILE A 123 13.15 30.49 8.63
CA ILE A 123 12.51 30.04 9.88
C ILE A 123 12.98 30.81 11.12
N GLY A 124 13.91 31.75 10.92
CA GLY A 124 14.56 32.51 11.97
C GLY A 124 15.70 31.74 12.62
N VAL A 125 16.76 32.48 12.95
CA VAL A 125 17.99 31.95 13.57
C VAL A 125 17.72 31.14 14.85
N THR A 126 16.72 31.50 15.65
CA THR A 126 16.39 30.78 16.89
C THR A 126 16.00 29.31 16.62
N ASP A 127 15.17 29.06 15.62
CA ASP A 127 14.75 27.70 15.28
C ASP A 127 15.83 26.97 14.48
N ALA A 128 16.54 27.67 13.57
CA ALA A 128 17.67 27.12 12.83
C ALA A 128 18.78 26.60 13.78
N VAL A 129 19.13 27.36 14.83
CA VAL A 129 20.12 26.94 15.84
C VAL A 129 19.65 25.71 16.62
N LYS A 130 18.36 25.63 17.01
CA LYS A 130 17.83 24.43 17.70
C LYS A 130 17.98 23.19 16.82
N ILE A 131 17.66 23.31 15.53
CA ILE A 131 17.78 22.22 14.56
C ILE A 131 19.25 21.80 14.43
N TRP A 132 20.16 22.73 14.18
CA TRP A 132 21.59 22.41 14.03
C TRP A 132 22.18 21.80 15.30
N TYR A 133 21.86 22.36 16.48
CA TYR A 133 22.35 21.84 17.75
C TYR A 133 21.82 20.43 18.04
N ARG A 134 20.54 20.16 17.80
CA ARG A 134 20.00 18.80 17.91
C ARG A 134 20.64 17.86 16.89
N ALA A 135 20.80 18.28 15.65
CA ALA A 135 21.46 17.49 14.61
C ALA A 135 22.87 17.07 15.04
N LEU A 136 23.67 18.03 15.51
CA LEU A 136 25.04 17.84 15.99
C LEU A 136 25.12 16.92 17.22
N THR A 137 24.18 17.04 18.15
CA THR A 137 24.26 16.34 19.46
C THR A 137 23.58 14.98 19.47
N VAL A 138 22.68 14.71 18.53
CA VAL A 138 21.86 13.49 18.52
C VAL A 138 22.14 12.59 17.33
N TYR A 139 22.34 13.14 16.12
CA TYR A 139 22.36 12.35 14.89
C TYR A 139 23.70 12.34 14.16
N MET A 140 24.47 13.43 14.22
CA MET A 140 25.77 13.49 13.56
C MET A 140 26.78 12.61 14.30
N THR A 141 27.66 11.98 13.53
CA THR A 141 28.77 11.15 14.02
C THR A 141 30.09 11.66 13.46
N SER A 142 31.20 11.06 13.88
CA SER A 142 32.53 11.55 13.53
C SER A 142 32.82 11.57 12.03
N SER A 143 32.12 10.74 11.25
CA SER A 143 32.28 10.61 9.80
C SER A 143 31.12 11.21 8.99
N THR A 144 30.25 12.02 9.59
CA THR A 144 29.12 12.63 8.87
C THR A 144 29.64 13.51 7.73
N ASN A 145 29.12 13.27 6.52
CA ASN A 145 29.36 14.04 5.30
C ASN A 145 28.17 14.99 5.03
N PHE A 146 28.18 15.77 3.94
CA PHE A 146 27.10 16.76 3.70
C PHE A 146 25.72 16.10 3.53
N ALA A 147 25.64 14.95 2.87
CA ALA A 147 24.39 14.19 2.76
C ALA A 147 23.89 13.71 4.14
N GLY A 148 24.79 13.20 4.99
CA GLY A 148 24.46 12.83 6.36
C GLY A 148 24.05 14.01 7.23
N ALA A 149 24.63 15.20 7.01
CA ALA A 149 24.22 16.43 7.68
C ALA A 149 22.82 16.86 7.26
N ARG A 150 22.46 16.73 5.98
CA ARG A 150 21.07 16.89 5.51
C ARG A 150 20.14 15.98 6.28
N THR A 151 20.38 14.66 6.28
CA THR A 151 19.55 13.71 7.02
C THR A 151 19.43 14.06 8.50
N ALA A 152 20.55 14.35 9.17
CA ALA A 152 20.57 14.72 10.58
C ALA A 152 19.73 15.97 10.90
N THR A 153 19.81 17.00 10.06
CA THR A 153 19.02 18.22 10.26
C THR A 153 17.54 18.04 9.93
N ILE A 154 17.18 17.18 8.98
CA ILE A 154 15.79 16.83 8.69
C ILE A 154 15.18 16.08 9.90
N SER A 155 15.88 15.06 10.42
CA SER A 155 15.47 14.34 11.63
C SER A 155 15.33 15.29 12.83
N ALA A 156 16.30 16.19 13.02
CA ALA A 156 16.22 17.20 14.07
C ALA A 156 15.01 18.13 13.94
N ALA A 157 14.69 18.56 12.72
CA ALA A 157 13.52 19.39 12.46
C ALA A 157 12.21 18.62 12.68
N THR A 158 12.15 17.35 12.27
CA THR A 158 11.01 16.46 12.55
C THR A 158 10.79 16.29 14.04
N ASP A 159 11.84 16.03 14.82
CA ASP A 159 11.72 15.84 16.26
C ASP A 159 11.28 17.10 17.01
N LEU A 160 11.74 18.26 16.57
CA LEU A 160 11.47 19.53 17.26
C LEU A 160 10.14 20.16 16.85
N PHE A 161 9.71 19.97 15.59
CA PHE A 161 8.61 20.72 14.98
C PHE A 161 7.57 19.83 14.27
N GLY A 162 7.84 18.54 14.09
CA GLY A 162 7.00 17.59 13.35
C GLY A 162 7.38 17.48 11.87
N ALA A 163 7.14 16.31 11.28
CA ALA A 163 7.28 16.08 9.85
C ALA A 163 6.29 16.97 9.08
N GLY A 164 6.73 17.55 7.95
CA GLY A 164 5.91 18.46 7.15
C GLY A 164 5.70 19.87 7.73
N SER A 165 6.30 20.18 8.89
CA SER A 165 6.35 21.56 9.41
C SER A 165 7.15 22.48 8.48
N GLN A 166 6.92 23.79 8.57
CA GLN A 166 7.71 24.76 7.79
C GLN A 166 9.21 24.64 8.08
N GLN A 167 9.60 24.34 9.32
CA GLN A 167 10.98 24.08 9.73
C GLN A 167 11.55 22.85 9.01
N ASN A 168 10.80 21.76 8.98
CA ASN A 168 11.20 20.54 8.29
C ASN A 168 11.31 20.76 6.75
N ILE A 169 10.40 21.53 6.17
CA ILE A 169 10.40 21.90 4.75
C ILE A 169 11.62 22.79 4.41
N SER A 170 11.81 23.88 5.16
CA SER A 170 12.88 24.84 4.91
C SER A 170 14.28 24.23 5.08
N VAL A 171 14.46 23.24 5.94
CA VAL A 171 15.73 22.48 6.03
C VAL A 171 16.01 21.74 4.72
N GLN A 172 15.02 21.05 4.16
CA GLN A 172 15.18 20.35 2.89
C GLN A 172 15.48 21.32 1.75
N ASP A 173 14.70 22.41 1.67
CA ASP A 173 14.87 23.45 0.64
C ASP A 173 16.24 24.13 0.74
N ALA A 174 16.71 24.44 1.95
CA ALA A 174 18.01 25.08 2.15
C ALA A 174 19.17 24.17 1.73
N TRP A 175 19.11 22.87 2.05
CA TRP A 175 20.17 21.93 1.62
C TRP A 175 20.17 21.76 0.10
N ALA A 176 18.98 21.67 -0.49
CA ALA A 176 18.81 21.59 -1.93
C ALA A 176 19.29 22.87 -2.63
N ALA A 177 19.07 24.05 -2.02
CA ALA A 177 19.54 25.31 -2.56
C ALA A 177 21.07 25.36 -2.73
N VAL A 178 21.81 24.69 -1.83
CA VAL A 178 23.28 24.53 -1.91
C VAL A 178 23.72 23.24 -2.61
N GLY A 179 22.81 22.54 -3.29
CA GLY A 179 23.12 21.38 -4.12
C GLY A 179 23.28 20.05 -3.37
N VAL A 180 22.73 19.95 -2.16
CA VAL A 180 22.72 18.73 -1.36
C VAL A 180 21.28 18.19 -1.28
N GLY A 181 20.98 17.16 -2.07
CA GLY A 181 19.64 16.54 -2.13
C GLY A 181 18.56 17.42 -2.78
N SER A 182 17.30 17.03 -2.61
CA SER A 182 16.12 17.67 -3.21
C SER A 182 15.36 18.58 -2.22
N PRO A 183 14.63 19.61 -2.72
CA PRO A 183 13.75 20.44 -1.90
C PRO A 183 12.54 19.63 -1.38
N ALA A 184 11.86 20.11 -0.34
CA ALA A 184 10.78 19.37 0.35
C ALA A 184 9.52 19.18 -0.51
N SER A 185 9.27 20.15 -1.37
CA SER A 185 8.24 20.14 -2.40
C SER A 185 8.93 20.61 -3.67
N GLY A 186 8.95 19.80 -4.74
CA GLY A 186 9.66 20.06 -6.01
C GLY A 186 9.37 21.45 -6.61
N GLY A 187 10.03 22.48 -6.09
CA GLY A 187 9.56 23.86 -6.16
C GLY A 187 10.66 24.83 -6.55
N GLY A 188 11.23 24.61 -7.73
CA GLY A 188 12.03 25.58 -8.47
C GLY A 188 11.58 25.67 -9.92
N GLY A 189 10.29 25.96 -10.15
CA GLY A 189 9.72 26.43 -11.42
C GLY A 189 10.15 25.71 -12.70
N GLY A 190 9.44 24.63 -13.06
CA GLY A 190 9.46 24.11 -14.43
C GLY A 190 9.29 22.60 -14.58
N GLY A 191 8.17 22.04 -14.10
CA GLY A 191 7.69 20.70 -14.46
C GLY A 191 8.42 19.50 -13.83
N GLY A 192 7.75 18.75 -12.94
CA GLY A 192 8.24 17.44 -12.50
C GLY A 192 7.58 16.92 -11.23
N GLY A 193 6.66 15.95 -11.39
CA GLY A 193 6.18 14.89 -10.48
C GLY A 193 6.03 15.11 -8.96
N SER A 194 4.88 14.71 -8.43
CA SER A 194 4.77 14.20 -7.05
C SER A 194 5.68 12.97 -6.87
N TYR A 195 6.13 12.72 -5.63
CA TYR A 195 6.68 11.42 -5.30
C TYR A 195 5.58 10.38 -5.45
N GLU A 196 5.70 9.50 -6.43
CA GLU A 196 4.80 8.35 -6.58
C GLU A 196 5.38 7.16 -5.83
N VAL A 197 4.54 6.44 -5.09
CA VAL A 197 4.96 5.24 -4.36
C VAL A 197 5.09 4.10 -5.37
N VAL A 198 6.29 3.54 -5.50
CA VAL A 198 6.58 2.47 -6.46
C VAL A 198 6.72 1.10 -5.78
N ASP A 199 6.91 1.05 -4.47
CA ASP A 199 6.89 -0.21 -3.70
C ASP A 199 6.54 0.06 -2.24
N THR A 200 5.81 -0.86 -1.62
CA THR A 200 5.57 -0.87 -0.17
C THR A 200 5.61 -2.30 0.35
N LYS A 201 6.56 -2.58 1.25
CA LYS A 201 6.71 -3.86 1.94
C LYS A 201 6.35 -3.69 3.41
N GLY A 202 5.16 -4.15 3.80
CA GLY A 202 4.68 -4.10 5.19
C GLY A 202 4.97 -5.36 5.99
N GLY A 203 4.78 -5.30 7.31
CA GLY A 203 4.85 -6.48 8.19
C GLY A 203 6.26 -7.05 8.42
N LEU A 204 7.29 -6.31 8.05
CA LEU A 204 8.68 -6.77 8.06
C LEU A 204 9.14 -7.02 9.49
N SER A 205 9.83 -8.14 9.69
CA SER A 205 10.32 -8.57 11.00
C SER A 205 11.67 -9.25 10.85
N GLY A 206 12.52 -9.13 11.87
CA GLY A 206 13.86 -9.73 11.86
C GLY A 206 14.44 -9.84 13.26
N GLY A 207 15.32 -10.83 13.45
CA GLY A 207 16.08 -10.99 14.69
C GLY A 207 17.21 -9.96 14.82
N ALA A 208 17.76 -9.82 16.03
CA ALA A 208 18.94 -8.98 16.23
C ALA A 208 20.11 -9.45 15.36
N SER A 209 20.78 -8.50 14.71
CA SER A 209 21.82 -8.67 13.69
C SER A 209 21.42 -9.45 12.43
N ALA A 210 20.14 -9.79 12.25
CA ALA A 210 19.67 -10.38 11.00
C ALA A 210 19.64 -9.31 9.90
N ASN A 211 20.04 -9.70 8.69
CA ASN A 211 19.94 -8.86 7.49
C ASN A 211 18.80 -9.39 6.62
N ALA A 212 17.93 -8.50 6.16
CA ALA A 212 16.97 -8.74 5.09
C ALA A 212 17.29 -7.79 3.92
N TYR A 213 17.14 -8.26 2.69
CA TYR A 213 17.50 -7.51 1.48
C TYR A 213 16.27 -7.27 0.60
N TYR A 214 16.18 -6.09 -0.01
CA TYR A 214 15.09 -5.66 -0.90
C TYR A 214 15.64 -4.92 -2.13
N GLY A 215 14.84 -4.82 -3.19
CA GLY A 215 15.28 -4.38 -4.53
C GLY A 215 15.83 -5.53 -5.38
N PRO A 216 16.51 -5.24 -6.51
CA PRO A 216 16.94 -3.92 -6.96
C PRO A 216 15.80 -2.97 -7.35
N TYR A 217 16.01 -1.67 -7.15
CA TYR A 217 15.13 -0.59 -7.62
C TYR A 217 15.86 0.21 -8.69
N ASP A 218 15.32 0.25 -9.91
CA ASP A 218 15.94 0.96 -11.03
C ASP A 218 15.90 2.47 -10.80
N ALA A 219 17.07 3.10 -10.90
CA ALA A 219 17.25 4.54 -10.75
C ALA A 219 17.43 5.25 -12.10
N THR A 220 17.37 4.51 -13.21
CA THR A 220 17.59 5.00 -14.56
C THR A 220 16.57 6.08 -14.91
N GLY A 221 17.05 7.24 -15.34
CA GLY A 221 16.19 8.37 -15.72
C GLY A 221 15.42 9.03 -14.57
N LEU A 222 15.47 8.50 -13.33
CA LEU A 222 14.78 9.10 -12.19
C LEU A 222 15.39 10.45 -11.83
N GLN A 223 14.54 11.41 -11.49
CA GLN A 223 14.98 12.68 -10.90
C GLN A 223 15.25 12.51 -9.40
N ALA A 224 14.47 11.65 -8.73
CA ALA A 224 14.70 11.27 -7.34
C ALA A 224 14.14 9.87 -7.02
N ILE A 225 14.71 9.22 -6.00
CA ILE A 225 14.22 8.00 -5.38
C ILE A 225 14.40 8.06 -3.87
N LYS A 226 13.39 7.61 -3.13
CA LYS A 226 13.29 7.74 -1.67
C LYS A 226 12.84 6.43 -1.05
N PHE A 227 13.53 6.01 0.00
CA PHE A 227 13.30 4.82 0.80
C PHE A 227 12.96 5.25 2.21
N VAL A 228 11.79 4.86 2.72
CA VAL A 228 11.29 5.22 4.04
C VAL A 228 10.94 3.96 4.80
N MET A 229 11.57 3.75 5.95
CA MET A 229 11.10 2.78 6.95
C MET A 229 10.23 3.48 7.98
N SER A 230 9.13 2.84 8.39
CA SER A 230 8.24 3.36 9.43
C SER A 230 7.44 2.27 10.14
N GLY A 231 6.98 2.58 11.36
CA GLY A 231 6.07 1.74 12.12
C GLY A 231 6.73 0.52 12.80
N GLY A 232 5.89 -0.38 13.31
CA GLY A 232 6.35 -1.57 14.02
C GLY A 232 6.96 -1.31 15.39
N SER A 233 7.73 -2.29 15.86
CA SER A 233 8.45 -2.27 17.14
C SER A 233 9.88 -2.77 16.96
N GLY A 234 10.75 -2.51 17.94
CA GLY A 234 12.18 -2.86 17.88
C GLY A 234 13.04 -1.74 17.31
N ASP A 235 14.19 -2.12 16.76
CA ASP A 235 15.19 -1.20 16.23
C ASP A 235 15.83 -1.80 14.98
N ALA A 236 15.51 -1.24 13.82
CA ALA A 236 15.87 -1.75 12.51
C ALA A 236 16.50 -0.65 11.66
N ASP A 237 17.71 -0.93 11.19
CA ASP A 237 18.55 0.01 10.44
C ASP A 237 18.43 -0.24 8.94
N LEU A 238 18.19 0.83 8.20
CA LEU A 238 18.16 0.93 6.75
C LEU A 238 19.57 1.16 6.21
N TYR A 239 19.93 0.40 5.19
CA TYR A 239 21.12 0.59 4.39
C TYR A 239 20.72 0.55 2.92
N VAL A 240 21.18 1.51 2.12
CA VAL A 240 20.87 1.56 0.68
C VAL A 240 22.14 1.79 -0.11
N LYS A 241 22.28 1.12 -1.26
CA LYS A 241 23.47 1.21 -2.12
C LYS A 241 23.14 1.05 -3.61
N LEU A 242 23.72 1.89 -4.47
CA LEU A 242 23.64 1.82 -5.93
C LEU A 242 24.63 0.78 -6.48
N GLY A 243 24.17 -0.03 -7.42
CA GLY A 243 24.96 -0.97 -8.22
C GLY A 243 25.45 -2.24 -7.50
N SER A 244 25.20 -2.39 -6.20
CA SER A 244 25.57 -3.59 -5.43
C SER A 244 24.80 -3.69 -4.12
N GLN A 245 24.72 -4.90 -3.55
CA GLN A 245 24.12 -5.09 -2.22
C GLN A 245 24.89 -4.32 -1.13
N PRO A 246 24.20 -3.56 -0.27
CA PRO A 246 24.83 -2.93 0.87
C PRO A 246 25.33 -3.96 1.90
N THR A 247 26.39 -3.59 2.62
CA THR A 247 26.91 -4.31 3.78
C THR A 247 27.03 -3.35 4.95
N THR A 248 27.32 -3.86 6.15
CA THR A 248 27.55 -3.00 7.32
C THR A 248 28.77 -2.07 7.19
N SER A 249 29.61 -2.27 6.18
CA SER A 249 30.82 -1.48 5.90
C SER A 249 30.83 -0.83 4.52
N SER A 250 29.80 -1.04 3.70
CA SER A 250 29.70 -0.49 2.34
C SER A 250 28.24 -0.19 2.02
N TYR A 251 27.90 1.09 2.01
CA TYR A 251 26.56 1.62 1.78
C TYR A 251 26.69 3.05 1.25
N ASP A 252 25.64 3.55 0.60
CA ASP A 252 25.60 4.93 0.11
C ASP A 252 24.74 5.80 1.04
N CYS A 253 23.72 5.21 1.67
CA CYS A 253 22.96 5.82 2.75
C CYS A 253 22.68 4.82 3.87
N ARG A 254 22.76 5.30 5.12
CA ARG A 254 22.42 4.57 6.33
C ARG A 254 22.10 5.57 7.47
N PRO A 255 20.83 5.85 7.77
CA PRO A 255 20.41 6.83 8.78
C PRO A 255 20.83 6.44 10.19
N TYR A 256 20.65 5.16 10.57
CA TYR A 256 21.07 4.60 11.85
C TYR A 256 20.48 5.33 13.07
N LEU A 257 19.17 5.53 13.00
CA LEU A 257 18.36 6.18 14.01
C LEU A 257 17.80 5.13 14.97
N ASN A 258 17.62 5.50 16.24
CA ASN A 258 16.97 4.58 17.16
C ASN A 258 15.53 4.31 16.73
N GLY A 259 15.16 3.04 16.54
CA GLY A 259 13.81 2.63 16.18
C GLY A 259 13.73 2.13 14.74
N ASN A 260 12.57 2.27 14.11
CA ASN A 260 12.36 1.81 12.73
C ASN A 260 12.12 2.97 11.75
N GLU A 261 12.20 4.22 12.22
CA GLU A 261 11.87 5.42 11.46
C GLU A 261 13.12 5.94 10.74
N GLU A 262 13.37 5.40 9.55
CA GLU A 262 14.58 5.69 8.79
C GLU A 262 14.25 6.19 7.38
N THR A 263 15.08 7.07 6.82
CA THR A 263 14.87 7.58 5.46
C THR A 263 16.17 7.76 4.71
N CYS A 264 16.23 7.20 3.50
CA CYS A 264 17.27 7.44 2.52
C CYS A 264 16.67 8.04 1.25
N GLU A 265 17.24 9.13 0.74
CA GLU A 265 16.75 9.81 -0.46
C GLU A 265 17.94 10.11 -1.37
N PHE A 266 17.79 9.84 -2.65
CA PHE A 266 18.82 9.99 -3.65
C PHE A 266 18.28 10.74 -4.87
N ASN A 267 19.15 11.56 -5.46
CA ASN A 267 18.95 12.17 -6.77
C ASN A 267 19.97 11.52 -7.71
N PRO A 268 19.65 10.35 -8.30
CA PRO A 268 20.62 9.58 -9.07
C PRO A 268 21.16 10.41 -10.24
N SER A 269 22.48 10.53 -10.32
CA SER A 269 23.18 11.18 -11.45
C SER A 269 23.81 10.17 -12.41
N GLN A 270 23.59 8.88 -12.15
CA GLN A 270 24.10 7.73 -12.88
C GLN A 270 23.01 6.66 -12.90
N ASP A 271 22.83 6.03 -14.06
CA ASP A 271 21.91 4.91 -14.21
C ASP A 271 22.39 3.70 -13.40
N GLY A 272 21.45 2.93 -12.86
CA GLY A 272 21.76 1.74 -12.09
C GLY A 272 20.74 1.45 -11.00
N ASN A 273 20.95 0.33 -10.32
CA ASN A 273 19.96 -0.23 -9.40
C ASN A 273 20.33 0.01 -7.93
N TYR A 274 19.43 0.59 -7.14
CA TYR A 274 19.57 0.64 -5.69
C TYR A 274 19.15 -0.69 -5.06
N SER A 275 20.01 -1.23 -4.20
CA SER A 275 19.71 -2.37 -3.33
C SER A 275 19.57 -1.89 -1.88
N VAL A 276 18.62 -2.45 -1.16
CA VAL A 276 18.30 -2.12 0.23
C VAL A 276 18.65 -3.29 1.13
N MET A 277 19.22 -3.03 2.30
CA MET A 277 19.37 -3.98 3.41
C MET A 277 18.75 -3.37 4.65
N ILE A 278 17.81 -4.09 5.26
CA ILE A 278 17.30 -3.80 6.60
C ILE A 278 18.00 -4.74 7.56
N ARG A 279 18.62 -4.18 8.61
CA ARG A 279 19.32 -4.95 9.64
C ARG A 279 18.68 -4.69 10.99
N GLY A 280 18.34 -5.74 11.73
CA GLY A 280 17.91 -5.56 13.11
C GLY A 280 19.08 -5.14 14.00
N TYR A 281 19.12 -3.91 14.52
CA TYR A 281 20.03 -3.59 15.62
C TYR A 281 19.62 -4.39 16.86
N THR A 282 18.32 -4.36 17.17
CA THR A 282 17.64 -5.33 18.01
C THR A 282 16.62 -6.11 17.18
N ALA A 283 15.92 -7.07 17.80
CA ALA A 283 14.82 -7.74 17.08
C ALA A 283 13.72 -6.72 16.80
N TYR A 284 13.21 -6.71 15.57
CA TYR A 284 12.16 -5.81 15.12
C TYR A 284 10.98 -6.58 14.53
N SER A 285 9.80 -5.99 14.57
CA SER A 285 8.60 -6.61 14.01
C SER A 285 7.55 -5.60 13.58
N GLY A 286 6.91 -5.88 12.45
CA GLY A 286 5.80 -5.10 11.90
C GLY A 286 6.21 -3.76 11.29
N THR A 287 7.48 -3.59 10.91
CA THR A 287 7.92 -2.36 10.21
C THR A 287 7.51 -2.40 8.74
N THR A 288 7.41 -1.23 8.13
CA THR A 288 7.11 -1.07 6.70
C THR A 288 8.28 -0.37 6.01
N LEU A 289 8.63 -0.80 4.81
CA LEU A 289 9.51 -0.10 3.88
C LEU A 289 8.66 0.44 2.71
N THR A 290 8.74 1.73 2.44
CA THR A 290 8.09 2.39 1.30
C THR A 290 9.15 3.00 0.39
N VAL A 291 9.02 2.77 -0.91
CA VAL A 291 9.88 3.33 -1.95
C VAL A 291 9.04 4.26 -2.82
N SER A 292 9.55 5.46 -3.08
CA SER A 292 8.87 6.45 -3.92
C SER A 292 9.85 7.20 -4.83
N THR A 293 9.43 7.57 -6.04
CA THR A 293 10.28 8.20 -7.06
C THR A 293 9.69 9.51 -7.58
N ILE A 294 10.55 10.38 -8.12
CA ILE A 294 10.14 11.55 -8.93
C ILE A 294 10.84 11.44 -10.28
N GLY A 295 10.08 11.58 -11.36
CA GLY A 295 10.62 11.61 -12.72
C GLY A 295 11.32 10.30 -13.11
N GLY A 296 11.81 10.27 -14.34
CA GLY A 296 11.93 9.03 -15.09
C GLY A 296 10.69 8.87 -15.95
N GLN A 297 10.87 8.64 -17.24
CA GLN A 297 9.93 7.70 -17.82
C GLN A 297 10.23 6.37 -17.10
N PRO A 298 9.21 5.60 -16.72
CA PRO A 298 9.45 4.19 -16.41
C PRO A 298 10.30 3.60 -17.55
N PRO A 299 11.12 2.58 -17.31
CA PRO A 299 11.74 1.87 -18.43
C PRO A 299 10.60 1.53 -19.39
N GLN A 300 10.58 2.18 -20.55
CA GLN A 300 9.55 1.98 -21.58
C GLN A 300 9.60 0.58 -22.21
N ASN A 301 10.24 -0.40 -21.54
CA ASN A 301 10.49 -1.73 -22.04
C ASN A 301 10.88 -2.72 -20.91
N ASP A 302 10.39 -2.59 -19.67
CA ASP A 302 10.35 -3.77 -18.80
C ASP A 302 8.95 -4.37 -18.90
N PRO A 303 8.80 -5.69 -19.13
CA PRO A 303 7.48 -6.30 -19.28
C PRO A 303 6.67 -6.09 -18.00
N GLU A 304 5.45 -5.57 -18.15
CA GLU A 304 4.43 -5.56 -17.10
C GLU A 304 4.28 -6.96 -16.50
N VAL A 305 4.25 -7.07 -15.17
CA VAL A 305 3.97 -8.34 -14.48
C VAL A 305 2.47 -8.39 -14.28
N CYS A 306 1.82 -8.91 -15.31
CA CYS A 306 0.38 -8.85 -15.53
C CYS A 306 -0.51 -9.58 -14.49
N ASP A 307 -0.01 -9.99 -13.33
CA ASP A 307 -0.75 -10.75 -12.31
C ASP A 307 -0.48 -10.35 -10.85
N ASP A 308 0.25 -9.25 -10.59
CA ASP A 308 0.72 -8.92 -9.25
C ASP A 308 -0.06 -7.79 -8.54
N GLY A 309 -1.05 -7.19 -9.22
CA GLY A 309 -1.88 -6.11 -8.67
C GLY A 309 -1.19 -4.76 -8.63
N ILE A 310 -0.05 -4.62 -9.31
CA ILE A 310 0.77 -3.43 -9.39
C ILE A 310 0.79 -2.98 -10.86
N ASP A 311 1.02 -1.70 -11.06
CA ASP A 311 1.29 -1.10 -12.37
C ASP A 311 2.83 -1.08 -12.49
N ASN A 312 3.41 -2.17 -13.01
CA ASN A 312 4.86 -2.38 -13.00
C ASN A 312 5.58 -1.44 -13.99
N ASP A 313 4.92 -1.03 -15.06
CA ASP A 313 5.39 -0.10 -16.08
C ASP A 313 4.88 1.34 -15.87
N ASN A 314 4.00 1.58 -14.90
CA ASN A 314 3.48 2.87 -14.44
C ASN A 314 2.81 3.72 -15.54
N ASP A 315 2.14 3.09 -16.51
CA ASP A 315 1.40 3.79 -17.57
C ASP A 315 -0.02 4.25 -17.13
N GLY A 316 -0.45 3.84 -15.93
CA GLY A 316 -1.71 4.20 -15.31
C GLY A 316 -2.77 3.09 -15.34
N THR A 317 -2.41 1.91 -15.79
CA THR A 317 -3.22 0.70 -15.74
C THR A 317 -2.50 -0.42 -15.00
N THR A 318 -3.24 -1.30 -14.32
CA THR A 318 -2.65 -2.40 -13.52
C THR A 318 -3.06 -3.72 -14.15
N ASP A 319 -2.15 -4.69 -14.22
CA ASP A 319 -2.42 -6.04 -14.71
C ASP A 319 -3.19 -6.01 -16.06
N CYS A 320 -4.38 -6.59 -16.11
CA CYS A 320 -5.13 -6.80 -17.34
C CYS A 320 -5.92 -5.58 -17.80
N ALA A 321 -5.92 -4.52 -16.99
CA ALA A 321 -6.31 -3.21 -17.48
C ALA A 321 -5.22 -2.61 -18.38
N ASP A 322 -4.00 -3.16 -18.32
CA ASP A 322 -2.83 -2.64 -18.99
C ASP A 322 -2.72 -3.03 -20.46
N SER A 323 -2.35 -2.06 -21.29
CA SER A 323 -2.22 -2.25 -22.72
C SER A 323 -0.97 -3.05 -23.11
N ASP A 324 0.06 -3.07 -22.26
CA ASP A 324 1.27 -3.87 -22.47
C ASP A 324 1.07 -5.33 -22.01
N CYS A 325 0.02 -5.59 -21.22
CA CYS A 325 -0.48 -6.93 -20.89
C CYS A 325 -1.41 -7.55 -21.95
N THR A 326 -1.64 -6.86 -23.08
CA THR A 326 -2.59 -7.29 -24.14
C THR A 326 -2.22 -8.62 -24.81
N ASP A 327 -1.03 -9.16 -24.60
CA ASP A 327 -0.61 -10.50 -25.08
C ASP A 327 -0.07 -11.40 -23.94
N ASP A 328 -0.04 -10.92 -22.69
CA ASP A 328 0.51 -11.67 -21.56
C ASP A 328 -0.47 -12.75 -21.09
N ALA A 329 0.01 -13.95 -20.78
CA ALA A 329 -0.85 -15.07 -20.41
C ALA A 329 -1.80 -14.72 -19.26
N ALA A 330 -1.38 -13.95 -18.25
CA ALA A 330 -2.21 -13.55 -17.12
C ALA A 330 -3.40 -12.65 -17.51
N CYS A 331 -3.30 -11.95 -18.64
CA CYS A 331 -4.21 -10.89 -19.07
C CYS A 331 -4.74 -10.95 -20.49
N GLN A 332 -4.27 -11.92 -21.25
CA GLN A 332 -5.21 -12.68 -22.03
C GLN A 332 -6.33 -13.10 -21.09
N PRO A 333 -7.56 -13.32 -21.58
CA PRO A 333 -8.21 -14.50 -21.08
C PRO A 333 -7.12 -15.58 -21.22
N GLN A 334 -6.47 -15.97 -20.10
CA GLN A 334 -5.86 -17.29 -19.99
C GLN A 334 -6.79 -18.15 -20.81
N PRO A 335 -6.35 -18.95 -21.81
CA PRO A 335 -7.24 -19.95 -22.39
C PRO A 335 -7.95 -20.57 -21.19
N GLU A 336 -9.21 -20.15 -20.95
CA GLU A 336 -9.65 -19.98 -19.56
C GLU A 336 -9.72 -21.40 -19.10
N ALA A 337 -8.77 -21.79 -18.22
CA ALA A 337 -8.42 -23.18 -17.99
C ALA A 337 -9.70 -23.98 -18.14
N GLU A 338 -9.79 -24.74 -19.25
CA GLU A 338 -11.06 -25.07 -19.90
C GLU A 338 -12.15 -25.24 -18.84
N VAL A 339 -13.23 -24.46 -18.89
CA VAL A 339 -14.28 -24.58 -17.88
C VAL A 339 -14.98 -25.89 -18.17
N CYS A 340 -14.49 -26.94 -17.50
CA CYS A 340 -14.71 -28.32 -17.87
C CYS A 340 -16.16 -28.83 -17.76
N ASP A 341 -17.13 -27.95 -17.50
CA ASP A 341 -18.56 -28.26 -17.40
C ASP A 341 -19.55 -27.22 -17.96
N ASP A 342 -19.10 -26.25 -18.78
CA ASP A 342 -19.97 -25.19 -19.30
C ASP A 342 -20.43 -25.37 -20.77
N GLY A 343 -19.87 -26.35 -21.48
CA GLY A 343 -20.21 -26.67 -22.87
C GLY A 343 -19.65 -25.70 -23.91
N ILE A 344 -18.73 -24.83 -23.52
CA ILE A 344 -18.02 -23.88 -24.37
C ILE A 344 -16.60 -24.42 -24.61
N ASP A 345 -15.93 -23.88 -25.62
CA ASP A 345 -14.51 -24.11 -25.88
C ASP A 345 -13.82 -22.84 -25.36
N ASN A 346 -13.54 -22.83 -24.06
CA ASN A 346 -13.13 -21.63 -23.31
C ASN A 346 -11.69 -21.24 -23.65
N ASP A 347 -10.88 -22.21 -24.07
CA ASP A 347 -9.53 -21.97 -24.60
C ASP A 347 -9.44 -21.88 -26.14
N ASN A 348 -10.52 -22.17 -26.86
CA ASN A 348 -10.62 -22.16 -28.33
C ASN A 348 -9.65 -23.12 -29.04
N ASP A 349 -9.26 -24.23 -28.41
CA ASP A 349 -8.38 -25.23 -29.00
C ASP A 349 -9.12 -26.23 -29.94
N GLY A 350 -10.46 -26.20 -29.92
CA GLY A 350 -11.35 -27.00 -30.75
C GLY A 350 -11.94 -28.22 -30.06
N THR A 351 -11.65 -28.44 -28.77
CA THR A 351 -12.38 -29.36 -27.89
C THR A 351 -13.20 -28.59 -26.85
N THR A 352 -14.09 -29.29 -26.12
CA THR A 352 -15.01 -28.66 -25.15
C THR A 352 -15.13 -29.57 -23.93
N ASP A 353 -15.15 -29.00 -22.73
CA ASP A 353 -15.33 -29.70 -21.46
C ASP A 353 -14.40 -30.93 -21.29
N CYS A 354 -14.91 -32.03 -20.74
CA CYS A 354 -14.18 -33.28 -20.55
C CYS A 354 -13.73 -34.01 -21.83
N ALA A 355 -14.08 -33.50 -23.02
CA ALA A 355 -13.47 -33.95 -24.26
C ALA A 355 -12.11 -33.30 -24.51
N ASP A 356 -11.83 -32.21 -23.79
CA ASP A 356 -10.59 -31.46 -23.80
C ASP A 356 -9.47 -32.16 -23.02
N SER A 357 -8.24 -32.07 -23.52
CA SER A 357 -7.07 -32.67 -22.88
C SER A 357 -6.60 -31.91 -21.64
N ASP A 358 -6.90 -30.62 -21.57
CA ASP A 358 -6.55 -29.76 -20.44
C ASP A 358 -7.50 -29.98 -19.25
N CYS A 359 -8.68 -30.58 -19.48
CA CYS A 359 -9.62 -31.07 -18.47
C CYS A 359 -9.27 -32.43 -17.83
N SER A 360 -8.14 -33.05 -18.20
CA SER A 360 -7.82 -34.44 -17.82
C SER A 360 -7.57 -34.67 -16.32
N GLY A 361 -7.44 -33.61 -15.51
CA GLY A 361 -7.32 -33.65 -14.06
C GLY A 361 -8.40 -32.88 -13.29
N ASP A 362 -9.35 -32.26 -14.00
CA ASP A 362 -10.30 -31.31 -13.42
C ASP A 362 -11.41 -32.02 -12.61
N ALA A 363 -11.80 -31.43 -11.47
CA ALA A 363 -12.82 -31.98 -10.57
C ALA A 363 -14.20 -32.14 -11.23
N ALA A 364 -14.55 -31.25 -12.16
CA ALA A 364 -15.75 -31.33 -12.96
C ALA A 364 -15.76 -32.58 -13.87
N CYS A 365 -14.59 -32.99 -14.36
CA CYS A 365 -14.39 -34.22 -15.12
C CYS A 365 -14.06 -35.47 -14.28
N GLN A 366 -13.77 -35.27 -12.99
CA GLN A 366 -13.52 -36.33 -12.00
C GLN A 366 -14.74 -36.61 -11.10
N GLY A 367 -15.87 -35.93 -11.33
CA GLY A 367 -17.15 -36.22 -10.69
C GLY A 367 -17.31 -35.53 -9.33
N GLY A 368 -17.57 -34.22 -9.37
CA GLY A 368 -18.09 -33.43 -8.27
C GLY A 368 -17.63 -31.98 -8.40
N GLY A 369 -18.39 -31.15 -9.12
CA GLY A 369 -18.03 -29.77 -9.42
C GLY A 369 -18.04 -28.86 -8.19
N ASP A 370 -17.94 -27.55 -8.44
CA ASP A 370 -18.19 -26.52 -7.43
C ASP A 370 -19.70 -26.28 -7.26
N TRP A 371 -20.10 -25.85 -6.06
CA TRP A 371 -21.49 -25.56 -5.73
C TRP A 371 -22.01 -24.31 -6.47
N ALA A 372 -22.88 -24.51 -7.46
CA ALA A 372 -23.55 -23.44 -8.18
C ALA A 372 -25.00 -23.25 -7.74
N ASP A 373 -25.45 -22.00 -7.59
CA ASP A 373 -26.85 -21.65 -7.34
C ASP A 373 -27.69 -21.91 -8.60
N ILE A 374 -28.62 -22.86 -8.52
CA ILE A 374 -29.58 -23.18 -9.59
C ILE A 374 -30.89 -22.43 -9.40
N ILE A 375 -31.32 -22.27 -8.15
CA ILE A 375 -32.47 -21.45 -7.75
C ILE A 375 -32.00 -20.53 -6.64
N ASN A 376 -32.32 -19.25 -6.74
CA ASN A 376 -32.14 -18.28 -5.67
C ASN A 376 -33.27 -17.24 -5.79
N THR A 377 -34.22 -17.28 -4.85
CA THR A 377 -35.37 -16.37 -4.88
C THR A 377 -35.88 -16.02 -3.49
N SER A 378 -36.08 -14.73 -3.26
CA SER A 378 -36.73 -14.17 -2.07
C SER A 378 -38.19 -13.80 -2.31
N PHE A 379 -38.75 -14.12 -3.47
CA PHE A 379 -40.13 -13.77 -3.89
C PHE A 379 -40.52 -12.27 -3.89
N GLU A 380 -39.63 -11.37 -3.52
CA GLU A 380 -39.87 -9.91 -3.50
C GLU A 380 -40.20 -9.32 -4.89
N SER A 381 -39.81 -10.02 -5.96
CA SER A 381 -40.09 -9.65 -7.35
C SER A 381 -41.14 -10.54 -8.01
N GLY A 382 -41.94 -11.26 -7.21
CA GLY A 382 -42.90 -12.26 -7.68
C GLY A 382 -42.36 -13.69 -7.64
N LEU A 383 -43.09 -14.63 -8.22
CA LEU A 383 -42.74 -16.07 -8.18
C LEU A 383 -41.46 -16.43 -8.96
N GLY A 384 -40.93 -15.54 -9.79
CA GLY A 384 -39.71 -15.78 -10.55
C GLY A 384 -39.82 -17.02 -11.44
N THR A 385 -38.98 -18.03 -11.18
CA THR A 385 -38.97 -19.31 -11.91
C THR A 385 -40.02 -20.30 -11.43
N PHE A 386 -40.77 -19.99 -10.35
CA PHE A 386 -41.83 -20.84 -9.84
C PHE A 386 -43.17 -20.57 -10.53
N ILE A 387 -43.94 -21.64 -10.65
CA ILE A 387 -45.32 -21.66 -11.13
C ILE A 387 -46.20 -22.09 -9.94
N ASP A 388 -47.30 -21.36 -9.71
CA ASP A 388 -48.33 -21.80 -8.78
C ASP A 388 -49.06 -23.04 -9.31
N GLY A 389 -49.30 -24.01 -8.44
CA GLY A 389 -49.94 -25.25 -8.84
C GLY A 389 -51.47 -25.15 -8.89
N GLY A 390 -52.06 -24.06 -8.39
CA GLY A 390 -53.50 -23.85 -8.39
C GLY A 390 -54.00 -22.94 -7.26
N SER A 391 -55.24 -23.19 -6.81
CA SER A 391 -55.99 -22.31 -5.89
C SER A 391 -55.43 -22.18 -4.47
N ASP A 392 -54.53 -23.08 -4.09
CA ASP A 392 -54.03 -23.21 -2.72
C ASP A 392 -52.52 -22.92 -2.62
N ALA A 393 -52.01 -22.23 -3.64
CA ALA A 393 -50.68 -21.66 -3.69
C ALA A 393 -50.76 -20.22 -4.22
N ALA A 394 -50.18 -19.26 -3.50
CA ALA A 394 -50.16 -17.88 -3.96
C ALA A 394 -48.97 -17.10 -3.38
N LEU A 395 -48.48 -16.13 -4.15
CA LEU A 395 -47.63 -15.07 -3.62
C LEU A 395 -48.43 -14.24 -2.60
N PHE A 396 -47.89 -14.06 -1.41
CA PHE A 396 -48.57 -13.45 -0.28
C PHE A 396 -47.76 -12.26 0.27
N LEU A 397 -48.45 -11.14 0.51
CA LEU A 397 -47.86 -9.94 1.11
C LEU A 397 -47.94 -10.03 2.63
N GLY A 398 -46.82 -10.37 3.27
CA GLY A 398 -46.68 -10.59 4.71
C GLY A 398 -46.20 -12.01 5.05
N ASN A 399 -46.04 -12.28 6.34
CA ASN A 399 -45.49 -13.56 6.84
C ASN A 399 -44.25 -14.01 6.04
N ALA A 400 -43.37 -13.06 5.73
CA ALA A 400 -42.09 -13.28 5.09
C ALA A 400 -40.99 -13.27 6.16
N TYR A 401 -39.96 -14.07 5.97
CA TYR A 401 -38.80 -14.10 6.87
C TYR A 401 -37.91 -12.89 6.60
N THR A 402 -37.66 -12.58 5.34
CA THR A 402 -37.07 -11.30 4.92
C THR A 402 -38.02 -10.56 3.97
N GLY A 403 -37.82 -9.25 3.80
CA GLY A 403 -38.66 -8.47 2.88
C GLY A 403 -40.14 -8.42 3.25
N SER A 404 -41.00 -8.45 2.22
CA SER A 404 -42.44 -8.23 2.32
C SER A 404 -43.28 -9.37 1.73
N TYR A 405 -42.72 -10.21 0.86
CA TYR A 405 -43.44 -11.24 0.12
C TYR A 405 -42.94 -12.63 0.46
N SER A 406 -43.88 -13.55 0.67
CA SER A 406 -43.61 -14.99 0.81
C SER A 406 -44.55 -15.77 -0.10
N VAL A 407 -44.37 -17.08 -0.20
CA VAL A 407 -45.36 -17.97 -0.83
C VAL A 407 -46.21 -18.64 0.23
N GLU A 408 -47.52 -18.40 0.20
CA GLU A 408 -48.50 -19.12 1.02
C GLU A 408 -48.94 -20.40 0.29
N LEU A 409 -48.75 -21.56 0.94
CA LEU A 409 -49.32 -22.85 0.53
C LEU A 409 -50.33 -23.32 1.59
N ARG A 410 -51.42 -23.94 1.14
CA ARG A 410 -52.53 -24.38 2.01
C ARG A 410 -53.12 -25.70 1.57
N ASP A 411 -53.88 -26.33 2.48
CA ASP A 411 -54.71 -27.51 2.22
C ASP A 411 -53.90 -28.71 1.65
N ASN A 412 -54.58 -29.82 1.34
CA ASN A 412 -54.03 -30.98 0.63
C ASN A 412 -54.77 -31.17 -0.70
N SER A 413 -54.72 -30.14 -1.55
CA SER A 413 -55.32 -30.16 -2.88
C SER A 413 -54.40 -30.78 -3.96
N GLY A 414 -53.44 -31.61 -3.55
CA GLY A 414 -52.49 -32.27 -4.46
C GLY A 414 -51.57 -31.27 -5.15
N SER A 415 -51.62 -31.18 -6.49
CA SER A 415 -50.80 -30.20 -7.21
C SER A 415 -51.20 -28.76 -6.90
N ALA A 416 -52.47 -28.50 -6.56
CA ALA A 416 -52.96 -27.14 -6.30
C ALA A 416 -52.46 -26.52 -4.99
N SER A 417 -51.97 -27.33 -4.06
CA SER A 417 -51.34 -26.91 -2.80
C SER A 417 -49.81 -26.82 -2.91
N SER A 418 -49.29 -26.58 -4.12
CA SER A 418 -47.84 -26.56 -4.36
C SER A 418 -47.40 -25.37 -5.20
N ILE A 419 -46.15 -24.96 -5.01
CA ILE A 419 -45.37 -24.26 -6.04
C ILE A 419 -44.33 -25.23 -6.60
N TYR A 420 -44.06 -25.13 -7.89
CA TYR A 420 -42.97 -25.86 -8.51
C TYR A 420 -42.21 -25.01 -9.50
N SER A 421 -40.91 -25.23 -9.61
CA SER A 421 -40.06 -24.48 -10.52
C SER A 421 -40.33 -24.87 -11.98
N ASN A 422 -39.93 -23.98 -12.89
CA ASN A 422 -39.61 -24.34 -14.26
C ASN A 422 -38.55 -25.47 -14.28
N PRO A 423 -38.50 -26.29 -15.34
CA PRO A 423 -37.45 -27.30 -15.49
C PRO A 423 -36.05 -26.68 -15.49
N PHE A 424 -35.11 -27.32 -14.79
CA PHE A 424 -33.69 -27.01 -14.78
C PHE A 424 -32.87 -28.31 -14.92
N SER A 425 -31.59 -28.19 -15.30
CA SER A 425 -30.72 -29.35 -15.43
C SER A 425 -29.97 -29.64 -14.14
N LEU A 426 -30.06 -30.88 -13.66
CA LEU A 426 -29.12 -31.46 -12.69
C LEU A 426 -28.29 -32.60 -13.31
N ALA A 427 -28.43 -32.83 -14.62
CA ALA A 427 -27.68 -33.89 -15.28
C ALA A 427 -26.16 -33.66 -15.11
N GLY A 428 -25.44 -34.71 -14.70
CA GLY A 428 -24.01 -34.64 -14.44
C GLY A 428 -23.64 -34.17 -13.03
N LYS A 429 -24.58 -33.60 -12.26
CA LYS A 429 -24.33 -33.20 -10.87
C LYS A 429 -24.36 -34.41 -9.93
N THR A 430 -23.66 -34.29 -8.81
CA THR A 430 -23.41 -35.33 -7.81
C THR A 430 -24.19 -35.11 -6.52
N ASP A 431 -24.27 -33.85 -6.07
CA ASP A 431 -24.96 -33.43 -4.85
C ASP A 431 -25.82 -32.18 -5.09
N VAL A 432 -26.91 -32.07 -4.32
CA VAL A 432 -27.84 -30.93 -4.30
C VAL A 432 -28.09 -30.52 -2.85
N GLU A 433 -28.01 -29.22 -2.58
CA GLU A 433 -28.40 -28.61 -1.31
C GLU A 433 -29.60 -27.68 -1.52
N ILE A 434 -30.66 -27.87 -0.74
CA ILE A 434 -31.86 -27.04 -0.78
C ILE A 434 -32.03 -26.38 0.60
N SER A 435 -32.10 -25.05 0.63
CA SER A 435 -32.36 -24.30 1.84
C SER A 435 -33.47 -23.27 1.63
N PHE A 436 -34.31 -23.08 2.64
CA PHE A 436 -35.35 -22.04 2.65
C PHE A 436 -35.82 -21.75 4.07
N TYR A 437 -36.48 -20.62 4.26
CA TYR A 437 -37.18 -20.30 5.49
C TYR A 437 -38.66 -20.60 5.37
N TYR A 438 -39.26 -21.07 6.46
CA TYR A 438 -40.69 -21.34 6.50
C TYR A 438 -41.33 -20.99 7.84
N GLY A 439 -42.56 -20.46 7.78
CA GLY A 439 -43.41 -20.20 8.93
C GLY A 439 -44.75 -20.91 8.77
N VAL A 440 -45.24 -21.56 9.83
CA VAL A 440 -46.48 -22.37 9.75
C VAL A 440 -47.54 -21.84 10.71
N LEU A 441 -48.79 -21.77 10.26
CA LEU A 441 -49.97 -21.40 11.04
C LEU A 441 -51.10 -22.39 10.78
N GLY A 442 -51.84 -22.74 11.83
CA GLY A 442 -53.06 -23.55 11.73
C GLY A 442 -52.84 -25.06 11.76
N PHE A 443 -51.65 -25.55 11.38
CA PHE A 443 -51.42 -26.97 11.23
C PHE A 443 -51.75 -27.76 12.51
N SER A 444 -52.53 -28.83 12.39
CA SER A 444 -52.82 -29.77 13.46
C SER A 444 -51.62 -30.70 13.72
N SER A 445 -51.61 -31.40 14.86
CA SER A 445 -50.52 -32.33 15.16
C SER A 445 -50.47 -33.47 14.14
N GLY A 446 -49.29 -33.69 13.54
CA GLY A 446 -49.10 -34.70 12.50
C GLY A 446 -49.36 -34.23 11.07
N GLU A 447 -49.82 -32.99 10.86
CA GLU A 447 -49.88 -32.41 9.51
C GLU A 447 -48.51 -31.96 9.04
N ASP A 448 -48.29 -31.98 7.72
CA ASP A 448 -46.98 -31.79 7.13
C ASP A 448 -46.99 -31.04 5.80
N PHE A 449 -45.77 -30.71 5.36
CA PHE A 449 -45.52 -30.26 4.01
C PHE A 449 -44.25 -30.94 3.49
N PHE A 450 -44.16 -31.04 2.17
CA PHE A 450 -43.14 -31.80 1.47
C PHE A 450 -42.28 -30.90 0.60
N VAL A 451 -41.01 -31.29 0.50
CA VAL A 451 -40.05 -30.82 -0.49
C VAL A 451 -39.75 -31.98 -1.41
N GLU A 452 -39.93 -31.77 -2.70
CA GLU A 452 -39.89 -32.83 -3.70
C GLU A 452 -39.02 -32.43 -4.90
N LEU A 453 -38.25 -33.37 -5.43
CA LEU A 453 -37.47 -33.21 -6.66
C LEU A 453 -38.02 -34.11 -7.76
N TRP A 454 -38.10 -33.57 -8.98
CA TRP A 454 -38.48 -34.34 -10.17
C TRP A 454 -37.27 -35.08 -10.73
N ASN A 455 -37.33 -36.41 -10.76
CA ASN A 455 -36.22 -37.27 -11.19
C ASN A 455 -36.19 -37.54 -12.72
N GLY A 456 -36.97 -36.79 -13.49
CA GLY A 456 -37.19 -37.00 -14.92
C GLY A 456 -38.47 -37.79 -15.25
N SER A 457 -39.02 -38.53 -14.29
CA SER A 457 -40.21 -39.38 -14.48
C SER A 457 -41.30 -39.22 -13.42
N SER A 458 -40.92 -38.90 -12.19
CA SER A 458 -41.81 -38.80 -11.02
C SER A 458 -41.25 -37.83 -9.99
N TRP A 459 -42.12 -37.36 -9.10
CA TRP A 459 -41.75 -36.57 -7.93
C TRP A 459 -41.24 -37.48 -6.82
N VAL A 460 -40.07 -37.17 -6.27
CA VAL A 460 -39.45 -37.88 -5.14
C VAL A 460 -39.41 -36.94 -3.95
N VAL A 461 -39.92 -37.38 -2.80
CA VAL A 461 -39.87 -36.62 -1.54
C VAL A 461 -38.43 -36.63 -1.02
N VAL A 462 -37.86 -35.44 -0.86
CA VAL A 462 -36.51 -35.22 -0.31
C VAL A 462 -36.53 -34.51 1.03
N GLY A 463 -37.66 -33.93 1.41
CA GLY A 463 -37.91 -33.40 2.75
C GLY A 463 -39.38 -33.53 3.14
N GLN A 464 -39.63 -33.79 4.41
CA GLN A 464 -40.96 -33.83 5.02
C GLN A 464 -40.84 -33.17 6.39
N TYR A 465 -41.70 -32.20 6.65
CA TYR A 465 -41.69 -31.42 7.89
C TYR A 465 -43.05 -31.53 8.55
N VAL A 466 -43.08 -32.04 9.78
CA VAL A 466 -44.31 -32.42 10.49
C VAL A 466 -44.52 -31.55 11.74
N ASN A 467 -45.73 -31.02 11.91
CA ASN A 467 -46.07 -30.24 13.10
C ASN A 467 -46.06 -31.09 14.38
N GLY A 468 -45.32 -30.61 15.38
CA GLY A 468 -45.05 -31.31 16.64
C GLY A 468 -43.79 -32.17 16.62
N THR A 469 -43.17 -32.37 15.46
CA THR A 469 -41.86 -33.03 15.30
C THR A 469 -40.80 -32.02 14.89
N ASP A 470 -41.00 -31.39 13.73
CA ASP A 470 -39.99 -30.53 13.09
C ASP A 470 -40.26 -29.04 13.33
N PHE A 471 -41.51 -28.68 13.58
CA PHE A 471 -41.90 -27.31 13.90
C PHE A 471 -43.09 -27.25 14.84
N VAL A 472 -43.31 -26.06 15.40
CA VAL A 472 -44.57 -25.67 16.06
C VAL A 472 -45.11 -24.39 15.43
N ASN A 473 -46.43 -24.26 15.35
CA ASN A 473 -47.11 -23.10 14.77
C ASN A 473 -46.66 -21.76 15.39
N GLY A 474 -46.58 -20.72 14.55
CA GLY A 474 -46.34 -19.34 14.97
C GLY A 474 -44.87 -18.91 15.01
N TYR A 475 -43.95 -19.77 14.60
CA TYR A 475 -42.51 -19.49 14.51
C TYR A 475 -41.98 -19.74 13.10
N PHE A 476 -40.87 -19.09 12.77
CA PHE A 476 -40.08 -19.35 11.56
C PHE A 476 -38.94 -20.32 11.84
N TYR A 477 -38.65 -21.15 10.85
CA TYR A 477 -37.59 -22.15 10.86
C TYR A 477 -36.82 -22.09 9.53
N GLN A 478 -35.62 -22.65 9.53
CA GLN A 478 -34.83 -22.85 8.32
C GLN A 478 -34.76 -24.35 7.99
N ALA A 479 -35.15 -24.70 6.77
CA ALA A 479 -34.96 -26.03 6.20
C ALA A 479 -33.58 -26.10 5.51
N ASN A 480 -32.86 -27.20 5.70
CA ASN A 480 -31.61 -27.50 4.99
C ASN A 480 -31.63 -28.99 4.61
N ILE A 481 -31.64 -29.28 3.31
CA ILE A 481 -31.77 -30.63 2.76
C ILE A 481 -30.58 -30.90 1.85
N ALA A 482 -29.84 -31.96 2.12
CA ALA A 482 -28.79 -32.47 1.23
C ALA A 482 -29.30 -33.74 0.53
N VAL A 483 -29.16 -33.79 -0.79
CA VAL A 483 -29.60 -34.90 -1.65
C VAL A 483 -28.44 -35.30 -2.54
N SER A 484 -28.08 -36.58 -2.56
CA SER A 484 -27.09 -37.09 -3.51
C SER A 484 -27.76 -37.70 -4.75
N SER A 485 -27.00 -37.78 -5.85
CA SER A 485 -27.39 -38.51 -7.07
C SER A 485 -27.67 -40.01 -6.82
N GLY A 486 -27.23 -40.54 -5.68
CA GLY A 486 -27.58 -41.89 -5.21
C GLY A 486 -28.99 -41.99 -4.61
N ASP A 487 -29.53 -40.90 -4.07
CA ASP A 487 -30.86 -40.84 -3.45
C ASP A 487 -31.95 -40.53 -4.48
N VAL A 488 -31.66 -39.63 -5.43
CA VAL A 488 -32.56 -39.19 -6.48
C VAL A 488 -31.82 -39.13 -7.80
N THR A 489 -32.42 -39.69 -8.86
CA THR A 489 -31.86 -39.55 -10.22
C THR A 489 -31.91 -38.09 -10.66
N PHE A 490 -30.75 -37.49 -10.88
CA PHE A 490 -30.64 -36.12 -11.38
C PHE A 490 -30.81 -36.08 -12.90
N SER A 491 -31.83 -35.35 -13.36
CA SER A 491 -32.23 -35.30 -14.76
C SER A 491 -32.03 -33.91 -15.36
N SER A 492 -31.95 -33.82 -16.69
CA SER A 492 -31.86 -32.54 -17.41
C SER A 492 -33.16 -31.73 -17.38
N GLY A 493 -34.26 -32.32 -16.90
CA GLY A 493 -35.56 -31.67 -16.73
C GLY A 493 -36.03 -31.71 -15.28
N ALA A 494 -35.09 -31.65 -14.33
CA ALA A 494 -35.38 -31.62 -12.91
C ALA A 494 -36.22 -30.39 -12.54
N LYS A 495 -36.98 -30.51 -11.46
CA LYS A 495 -37.86 -29.47 -10.92
C LYS A 495 -37.86 -29.58 -9.40
N LEU A 496 -37.96 -28.45 -8.73
CA LEU A 496 -38.18 -28.37 -7.28
C LEU A 496 -39.66 -28.09 -7.02
N ARG A 497 -40.27 -28.81 -6.09
CA ARG A 497 -41.65 -28.58 -5.64
C ARG A 497 -41.72 -28.50 -4.13
N LEU A 498 -42.44 -27.49 -3.64
CA LEU A 498 -42.85 -27.36 -2.25
C LEU A 498 -44.37 -27.55 -2.21
N ARG A 499 -44.87 -28.47 -1.39
CA ARG A 499 -46.29 -28.84 -1.37
C ARG A 499 -46.81 -28.95 0.05
N ALA A 500 -47.87 -28.23 0.37
CA ALA A 500 -48.61 -28.43 1.61
C ALA A 500 -49.46 -29.70 1.53
N ASP A 501 -49.53 -30.41 2.66
CA ASP A 501 -50.37 -31.59 2.86
C ASP A 501 -51.07 -31.44 4.23
N ALA A 502 -51.86 -30.38 4.32
CA ALA A 502 -52.62 -30.03 5.50
C ALA A 502 -54.13 -30.32 5.31
N SER A 503 -54.91 -30.28 6.38
CA SER A 503 -56.31 -30.74 6.29
C SER A 503 -57.30 -29.69 5.78
N THR A 504 -56.97 -28.40 5.82
CA THR A 504 -57.88 -27.31 5.44
C THR A 504 -57.18 -26.09 4.85
N ASN A 505 -57.97 -25.21 4.20
CA ASN A 505 -57.55 -23.86 3.79
C ASN A 505 -57.19 -22.89 4.93
N SER A 506 -57.38 -23.29 6.20
CA SER A 506 -56.93 -22.50 7.34
C SER A 506 -55.50 -22.84 7.74
N ASP A 507 -54.98 -23.95 7.24
CA ASP A 507 -53.63 -24.44 7.48
C ASP A 507 -52.72 -23.86 6.42
N ARG A 508 -51.70 -23.12 6.86
CA ARG A 508 -50.88 -22.26 6.01
C ARG A 508 -49.42 -22.47 6.33
N VAL A 509 -48.63 -22.75 5.31
CA VAL A 509 -47.18 -22.62 5.37
C VAL A 509 -46.76 -21.48 4.45
N TYR A 510 -45.92 -20.60 4.99
CA TYR A 510 -45.30 -19.50 4.28
C TYR A 510 -43.86 -19.88 4.00
N ILE A 511 -43.46 -19.90 2.73
CA ILE A 511 -42.11 -20.23 2.27
C ILE A 511 -41.42 -18.96 1.77
N ASP A 512 -40.15 -18.79 2.15
CA ASP A 512 -39.36 -17.61 1.80
C ASP A 512 -37.87 -17.96 1.62
N ASP A 513 -37.13 -17.10 0.91
CA ASP A 513 -35.69 -17.18 0.68
C ASP A 513 -35.21 -18.59 0.23
N VAL A 514 -35.75 -19.08 -0.88
CA VAL A 514 -35.46 -20.42 -1.41
C VAL A 514 -34.19 -20.40 -2.23
N VAL A 515 -33.23 -21.25 -1.83
CA VAL A 515 -31.98 -21.51 -2.55
C VAL A 515 -31.84 -23.00 -2.84
N LEU A 516 -31.51 -23.35 -4.08
CA LEU A 516 -31.07 -24.69 -4.47
C LEU A 516 -29.68 -24.56 -5.10
N ARG A 517 -28.69 -25.26 -4.55
CA ARG A 517 -27.33 -25.35 -5.08
C ARG A 517 -27.04 -26.77 -5.53
N ALA A 518 -26.23 -26.94 -6.57
CA ALA A 518 -25.82 -28.25 -7.06
C ALA A 518 -24.34 -28.25 -7.46
N LYS A 519 -23.69 -29.41 -7.40
CA LYS A 519 -22.30 -29.58 -7.78
C LYS A 519 -22.02 -30.87 -8.52
#